data_AF-A0A3N5TWJ9-F1
#
_entry.id   AF-A0A3N5TWJ9-F1
#
_cell.length_a   1.000
_cell.length_b   1.000
_cell.length_c   1.000
_cell.angle_alpha   90.00
_cell.angle_beta   90.00
_cell.angle_gamma   90.00
#
_symmetry.space_group_name_H-M   'P 1'
#
loop_
_entity.id
_entity.type
_entity.pdbx_description
1 polymer ?
#
loop_
_entity_poly.entity_id
_entity_poly.type
_entity_poly.pdbx_seq_one_letter_code
_entity_poly.pdbx_strand_id
1 'polypeptide(L)'
;MSRFTPGPWLVKEENGSYGVFSNDALLAITLSDDIQDKDAEKANAHLMATAPRLLEVIEEIKEHLDNNMIVTEEGLKINDSHLRESMIDAILRAEGHRL
;
A
#
# COMPACT_ATOMS: atom_id res chain seq x y z
N MET A 1 18.38 8.86 -2.62
CA MET A 1 17.02 9.41 -2.79
C MET A 1 16.05 8.33 -2.36
N SER A 2 15.13 8.63 -1.45
CA SER A 2 14.05 7.70 -1.12
C SER A 2 13.25 7.41 -2.39
N ARG A 3 12.93 6.14 -2.68
CA ARG A 3 12.07 5.75 -3.81
C ARG A 3 10.58 5.80 -3.45
N PHE A 4 10.27 6.17 -2.21
CA PHE A 4 8.92 6.31 -1.69
C PHE A 4 8.49 7.78 -1.70
N THR A 5 7.24 8.02 -2.12
CA THR A 5 6.59 9.33 -2.04
C THR A 5 5.65 9.36 -0.83
N PRO A 6 5.87 10.26 0.16
CA PRO A 6 5.02 10.32 1.34
C PRO A 6 3.58 10.69 1.00
N GLY A 7 2.67 10.19 1.83
CA GLY A 7 1.27 10.56 1.81
C GLY A 7 1.01 11.92 2.48
N PRO A 8 -0.25 12.39 2.47
CA PRO A 8 -1.38 11.77 1.80
C PRO A 8 -1.32 11.95 0.28
N TRP A 9 -1.78 10.94 -0.46
CA TRP A 9 -2.05 11.08 -1.89
C TRP A 9 -3.54 11.39 -2.10
N LEU A 10 -3.84 12.14 -3.16
CA LEU A 10 -5.17 12.64 -3.48
C LEU A 10 -5.61 12.11 -4.85
N VAL A 11 -6.88 11.74 -4.95
CA VAL A 11 -7.52 11.41 -6.23
C VAL A 11 -8.23 12.65 -6.77
N LYS A 12 -7.98 13.00 -8.03
CA LYS A 12 -8.71 14.05 -8.76
C LYS A 12 -9.25 13.49 -10.06
N GLU A 13 -10.45 13.89 -10.44
CA GLU A 13 -11.04 13.58 -11.75
C GLU A 13 -10.76 14.73 -12.71
N GLU A 14 -10.15 14.43 -13.86
CA GLU A 14 -9.91 15.40 -14.93
C GLU A 14 -10.26 14.78 -16.29
N ASN A 15 -11.10 15.47 -17.06
CA ASN A 15 -11.54 15.04 -18.40
C ASN A 15 -12.11 13.61 -18.47
N GLY A 16 -12.71 13.14 -17.37
CA GLY A 16 -13.32 11.81 -17.29
C GLY A 16 -12.36 10.67 -16.94
N SER A 17 -11.12 10.99 -16.55
CA SER A 17 -10.13 10.05 -16.01
C SER A 17 -9.73 10.44 -14.59
N TYR A 18 -9.21 9.48 -13.81
CA TYR A 18 -8.76 9.73 -12.44
C TYR A 18 -7.23 9.77 -12.36
N GLY A 19 -6.71 10.83 -11.74
CA GLY A 19 -5.29 10.99 -11.43
C GLY A 19 -5.03 10.89 -9.93
N VAL A 20 -3.88 10.30 -9.57
CA VAL A 20 -3.38 10.22 -8.19
C VAL A 20 -2.22 11.19 -8.03
N PHE A 21 -2.29 12.06 -7.02
CA PHE A 21 -1.36 13.16 -6.81
C PHE A 21 -0.75 13.12 -5.42
N SER A 22 0.53 13.48 -5.29
CA SER A 22 1.11 13.89 -4.01
C SER A 22 1.32 15.40 -4.04
N ASN A 23 0.53 16.13 -3.25
CA ASN A 23 0.42 17.59 -3.34
C ASN A 23 0.08 18.02 -4.79
N ASP A 24 1.02 18.64 -5.49
CA ASP A 24 0.88 19.12 -6.87
C ASP A 24 1.56 18.21 -7.91
N ALA A 25 2.23 17.14 -7.48
CA ALA A 25 2.90 16.20 -8.38
C ALA A 25 1.97 15.04 -8.76
N LEU A 26 1.74 14.84 -10.05
CA LEU A 26 1.01 13.69 -10.58
C LEU A 26 1.88 12.42 -10.44
N LEU A 27 1.31 11.38 -9.83
CA LEU A 27 1.97 10.08 -9.60
C LEU A 27 1.50 9.01 -10.59
N ALA A 28 0.18 8.95 -10.84
CA ALA A 28 -0.42 7.93 -11.69
C ALA A 28 -1.73 8.45 -12.31
N ILE A 29 -2.11 7.88 -13.45
CA ILE A 29 -3.42 8.08 -14.10
C ILE A 29 -4.03 6.70 -14.35
N THR A 30 -5.31 6.55 -14.06
CA THR A 30 -6.10 5.40 -14.53
C THR A 30 -6.73 5.77 -15.88
N LEU A 31 -6.26 5.16 -16.97
CA LEU A 31 -6.76 5.42 -18.32
C LEU A 31 -7.95 4.51 -18.64
N SER A 32 -8.94 5.08 -19.31
CA SER A 32 -10.17 4.37 -19.72
C SER A 32 -10.00 3.40 -20.88
N ASP A 33 -8.86 3.45 -21.57
CA ASP A 33 -8.59 2.56 -22.71
C ASP A 33 -8.47 1.09 -22.26
N ASP A 34 -8.16 0.84 -20.99
CA ASP A 34 -8.00 -0.51 -20.41
C ASP A 34 -9.22 -0.99 -19.61
N ILE A 35 -10.10 -0.08 -19.17
CA ILE A 35 -11.21 -0.38 -18.25
C ILE A 35 -12.47 0.36 -18.73
N GLN A 36 -13.47 -0.36 -19.25
CA GLN A 36 -14.74 0.25 -19.68
C GLN A 36 -15.66 0.68 -18.51
N ASP A 37 -15.28 0.33 -17.28
CA ASP A 37 -16.03 0.59 -16.06
C ASP A 37 -15.42 1.75 -15.25
N LYS A 38 -16.08 2.90 -15.28
CA LYS A 38 -15.65 4.11 -14.55
C LYS A 38 -15.64 3.92 -13.03
N ASP A 39 -16.48 3.05 -12.48
CA ASP A 39 -16.47 2.78 -11.04
C ASP A 39 -15.21 1.99 -10.66
N ALA A 40 -14.77 1.07 -11.53
CA ALA A 40 -13.52 0.35 -11.36
C ALA A 40 -12.28 1.27 -11.49
N GLU A 41 -12.28 2.22 -12.44
CA GLU A 41 -11.22 3.23 -12.55
C GLU A 41 -11.09 4.06 -11.26
N LYS A 42 -12.23 4.57 -10.78
CA LYS A 42 -12.30 5.35 -9.54
C LYS A 42 -11.80 4.53 -8.35
N ALA A 43 -12.25 3.28 -8.22
CA ALA A 43 -11.84 2.38 -7.14
C ALA A 43 -10.32 2.12 -7.18
N ASN A 44 -9.75 1.89 -8.37
CA ASN A 44 -8.32 1.68 -8.55
C ASN A 44 -7.50 2.92 -8.19
N ALA A 45 -7.94 4.11 -8.59
CA ALA A 45 -7.28 5.37 -8.23
C ALA A 45 -7.29 5.57 -6.70
N HIS A 46 -8.41 5.28 -6.03
CA HIS A 46 -8.48 5.34 -4.57
C HIS A 46 -7.59 4.28 -3.90
N LEU A 47 -7.53 3.06 -4.44
CA LEU A 47 -6.65 2.01 -3.95
C LEU A 47 -5.17 2.38 -4.08
N MET A 48 -4.79 3.06 -5.17
CA MET A 48 -3.43 3.59 -5.33
C MET A 48 -3.16 4.70 -4.32
N ALA A 49 -4.10 5.63 -4.13
CA ALA A 49 -3.95 6.75 -3.20
C ALA A 49 -3.77 6.31 -1.73
N THR A 50 -4.22 5.11 -1.37
CA THR A 50 -4.02 4.55 -0.02
C THR A 50 -2.67 3.86 0.18
N ALA A 51 -1.83 3.72 -0.87
CA ALA A 51 -0.56 3.01 -0.76
C ALA A 51 0.37 3.52 0.36
N PRO A 52 0.53 4.84 0.60
CA PRO A 52 1.31 5.32 1.75
C PRO A 52 0.75 4.85 3.09
N ARG A 53 -0.58 4.91 3.26
CA ARG A 53 -1.23 4.46 4.49
C ARG A 53 -1.12 2.95 4.67
N LEU A 54 -1.16 2.19 3.57
CA LEU A 54 -0.96 0.74 3.62
C LEU A 54 0.45 0.38 4.09
N LEU A 55 1.48 1.12 3.65
CA LEU A 55 2.85 0.95 4.14
C LEU A 55 2.93 1.22 5.64
N GLU A 56 2.39 2.35 6.12
CA GLU A 56 2.34 2.68 7.54
C GLU A 56 1.68 1.56 8.37
N VAL A 57 0.54 1.04 7.90
CA VAL A 57 -0.17 -0.06 8.59
C VAL A 57 0.67 -1.35 8.61
N ILE A 58 1.38 -1.68 7.53
CA ILE A 58 2.25 -2.86 7.49
C ILE A 58 3.43 -2.68 8.47
N GLU A 59 4.01 -1.49 8.54
CA GLU A 59 5.07 -1.16 9.51
C GLU A 59 4.57 -1.29 10.96
N GLU A 60 3.39 -0.74 11.26
CA GLU A 60 2.73 -0.86 12.58
C GLU A 60 2.48 -2.34 12.95
N ILE A 61 1.93 -3.14 12.03
CA ILE A 61 1.70 -4.58 12.27
C ILE A 61 3.03 -5.30 12.50
N LYS A 62 4.08 -4.97 11.73
CA LYS A 62 5.40 -5.60 11.88
C LYS A 62 5.98 -5.28 13.26
N GLU A 63 5.92 -4.03 13.70
CA GLU A 63 6.39 -3.62 15.02
C GLU A 63 5.66 -4.37 16.14
N HIS A 64 4.34 -4.54 16.01
CA HIS A 64 3.58 -5.36 16.94
C HIS A 64 4.05 -6.82 16.92
N LEU A 65 4.23 -7.41 15.74
CA LEU A 65 4.69 -8.79 15.64
C LEU A 65 6.10 -8.96 16.20
N ASP A 66 7.06 -8.07 15.93
CA ASP A 66 8.45 -8.20 16.39
C ASP A 66 8.57 -8.31 17.92
N ASN A 67 7.62 -7.73 18.65
CA ASN A 67 7.58 -7.75 20.10
C ASN A 67 6.60 -8.78 20.69
N ASN A 68 5.82 -9.49 19.86
CA ASN A 68 4.75 -10.38 20.32
C ASN A 68 4.78 -11.74 19.61
N MET A 69 4.10 -12.72 20.21
CA MET A 69 3.84 -14.01 19.57
C MET A 69 2.36 -14.14 19.23
N ILE A 70 2.06 -14.75 18.09
CA ILE A 70 0.69 -15.13 17.75
C ILE A 70 0.39 -16.48 18.43
N VAL A 71 -0.68 -16.50 19.22
CA VAL A 71 -1.14 -17.70 19.94
C VAL A 71 -2.62 -17.94 19.68
N THR A 72 -3.04 -19.21 19.66
CA THR A 72 -4.46 -19.57 19.64
C THR A 72 -5.10 -19.36 21.01
N GLU A 73 -6.43 -19.45 21.11
CA GLU A 73 -7.15 -19.35 22.39
C GLU A 73 -6.72 -20.44 23.39
N GLU A 74 -6.30 -21.61 22.89
CA GLU A 74 -5.77 -22.72 23.69
C GLU A 74 -4.29 -22.53 24.08
N GLY A 75 -3.66 -21.43 23.68
CA GLY A 75 -2.26 -21.11 23.99
C GLY A 75 -1.23 -21.77 23.08
N LEU A 76 -1.64 -22.32 21.93
CA LEU A 76 -0.70 -22.89 20.96
C LEU A 76 -0.02 -21.80 20.16
N LYS A 77 1.30 -21.85 20.06
CA LYS A 77 2.08 -20.89 19.27
C LYS A 77 1.91 -21.14 17.78
N ILE A 78 1.55 -20.11 17.03
CA ILE A 78 1.50 -20.17 15.57
C ILE A 78 2.89 -19.81 15.04
N ASN A 79 3.42 -20.62 14.12
CA ASN A 79 4.63 -20.26 13.39
C ASN A 79 4.29 -19.20 12.33
N ASP A 80 4.72 -17.97 12.57
CA ASP A 80 4.50 -16.79 11.72
C ASP A 80 5.77 -16.33 10.99
N SER A 81 6.83 -17.17 10.93
CA SER A 81 8.11 -16.80 10.30
C SER A 81 7.94 -16.30 8.86
N HIS A 82 7.13 -17.00 8.06
CA HIS A 82 6.86 -16.62 6.67
C HIS A 82 6.07 -15.31 6.55
N LEU A 83 5.17 -15.03 7.50
CA LEU A 83 4.44 -13.77 7.52
C LEU A 83 5.42 -12.61 7.77
N ARG A 84 6.29 -12.76 8.77
CA ARG A 84 7.32 -11.76 9.11
C ARG A 84 8.28 -11.52 7.94
N GLU A 85 8.76 -12.58 7.31
CA GLU A 85 9.61 -12.51 6.12
C GLU A 85 8.91 -11.76 4.97
N SER A 86 7.64 -12.09 4.72
CA SER A 86 6.86 -11.45 3.65
C SER A 86 6.62 -9.96 3.92
N MET A 87 6.36 -9.58 5.17
CA MET A 87 6.19 -8.18 5.56
C MET A 87 7.49 -7.39 5.44
N ILE A 88 8.62 -7.95 5.89
CA ILE A 88 9.94 -7.33 5.72
C ILE A 88 10.23 -7.12 4.24
N ASP A 89 9.98 -8.14 3.40
CA ASP A 89 10.18 -8.03 1.95
C ASP A 89 9.31 -6.94 1.33
N ALA A 90 8.03 -6.87 1.71
CA ALA A 90 7.10 -5.86 1.22
C ALA A 90 7.52 -4.43 1.59
N ILE A 91 7.95 -4.20 2.84
CA ILE A 91 8.44 -2.89 3.30
C ILE A 91 9.70 -2.51 2.50
N LEU A 92 10.68 -3.41 2.40
CA LEU A 92 11.92 -3.14 1.66
C LEU A 92 11.67 -2.85 0.18
N ARG A 93 10.68 -3.48 -0.45
CA ARG A 93 10.26 -3.18 -1.82
C ARG A 93 9.61 -1.79 -1.92
N ALA A 94 8.72 -1.47 -0.98
CA ALA A 94 8.02 -0.18 -0.96
C ALA A 94 8.97 1.01 -0.74
N GLU A 95 9.96 0.86 0.13
CA GLU A 95 11.03 1.85 0.36
C GLU A 95 12.06 1.89 -0.79
N GLY A 96 12.02 0.87 -1.66
CA GLY A 96 12.88 0.72 -2.83
C GLY A 96 14.29 0.22 -2.53
N HIS A 97 14.48 -0.42 -1.37
CA HIS A 97 15.70 -1.14 -0.98
C HIS A 97 15.82 -2.51 -1.69
N ARG A 98 14.72 -3.04 -2.24
CA ARG A 98 14.69 -4.30 -2.98
C ARG A 98 13.78 -4.19 -4.21
N LEU A 99 14.18 -4.78 -5.34
CA LEU A 99 13.40 -4.84 -6.59
C LEU A 99 12.72 -6.20 -6.73
#